data_AF-A0A9N9AAQ7-F1
#
_entry.id   AF-A0A9N9AAQ7-F1
#
_cell.length_a   1.000
_cell.length_b   1.000
_cell.length_c   1.000
_cell.angle_alpha   90.00
_cell.angle_beta   90.00
_cell.angle_gamma   90.00
#
_symmetry.space_group_name_H-M   'P 1'
#
loop_
_entity.id
_entity.type
_entity.pdbx_description
1 polymer ?
#
loop_
_entity_poly.entity_id
_entity_poly.type
_entity_poly.pdbx_seq_one_letter_code
_entity_poly.pdbx_strand_id
1 'polypeptide(L)' 'MKSLKFKVHGSGTNIEGSFDDVMKGVHKCVDKVHEMGCKRIDTTIRIQSRTDKFVSLEDSIRAVKSRL' A
#
# COMPACT_ATOMS: atom_id res chain seq x y z
N MET A 1 -12.33 11.15 -4.20
CA MET A 1 -11.22 10.35 -3.63
C MET A 1 -10.14 10.28 -4.68
N LYS A 2 -8.89 10.62 -4.36
CA LYS A 2 -7.78 10.40 -5.29
C LYS A 2 -7.67 8.90 -5.57
N SER A 3 -7.40 8.52 -6.81
CA SER A 3 -7.08 7.14 -7.14
C SER A 3 -5.68 6.82 -6.57
N LEU A 4 -5.59 5.85 -5.68
CA LEU A 4 -4.31 5.36 -5.15
C LEU A 4 -3.65 4.47 -6.20
N LYS A 5 -2.34 4.60 -6.35
CA LYS A 5 -1.57 3.68 -7.17
C LYS A 5 -1.27 2.43 -6.34
N PHE A 6 -1.60 1.25 -6.88
CA PHE A 6 -1.34 0.00 -6.18
C PHE A 6 -0.86 -1.08 -7.14
N LYS A 7 -0.16 -2.07 -6.59
CA LYS A 7 0.31 -3.24 -7.32
C LYS A 7 0.27 -4.48 -6.44
N VAL A 8 -0.51 -5.47 -6.88
CA VAL A 8 -0.66 -6.76 -6.20
C VAL A 8 0.53 -7.68 -6.54
N HIS A 9 0.98 -8.45 -5.57
CA HIS A 9 1.95 -9.53 -5.72
C HIS A 9 1.63 -10.68 -4.74
N GLY A 10 2.38 -11.78 -4.81
CA GLY A 10 2.10 -12.98 -4.00
C GLY A 10 2.23 -12.82 -2.48
N SER A 11 2.71 -11.67 -1.99
CA SER A 11 2.89 -11.40 -0.55
C SER A 11 2.14 -10.16 -0.08
N GLY A 12 1.18 -9.68 -0.86
CA GLY A 12 0.35 -8.53 -0.52
C GLY A 12 0.23 -7.52 -1.64
N THR A 13 -0.06 -6.27 -1.27
CA THR A 13 -0.30 -5.18 -2.21
C THR A 13 0.56 -4.00 -1.81
N ASN A 14 1.41 -3.54 -2.72
CA ASN A 14 2.09 -2.26 -2.54
C ASN A 14 1.12 -1.14 -2.91
N ILE A 15 1.06 -0.09 -2.09
CA ILE A 15 0.20 1.07 -2.27
C ILE A 15 1.05 2.33 -2.12
N GLU A 16 0.90 3.28 -3.04
CA GLU A 16 1.60 4.57 -3.04
C GLU A 16 0.59 5.71 -2.91
N GLY A 17 0.85 6.64 -2.00
CA GLY A 17 0.01 7.80 -1.76
C GLY A 17 0.38 8.54 -0.49
N SER A 18 -0.45 9.52 -0.12
CA SER A 18 -0.37 10.14 1.21
C SER A 18 -0.73 9.11 2.28
N PHE A 19 -0.20 9.30 3.49
CA PHE A 19 -0.51 8.41 4.62
C PHE A 19 -2.03 8.30 4.83
N ASP A 20 -2.73 9.43 4.86
CA ASP A 20 -4.17 9.49 5.11
C ASP A 20 -4.98 8.78 4.01
N ASP A 21 -4.63 9.00 2.73
CA ASP A 21 -5.32 8.34 1.63
C ASP A 21 -5.09 6.83 1.67
N VAL A 22 -3.85 6.38 1.90
CA VAL A 22 -3.51 4.95 1.99
C VAL A 22 -4.27 4.27 3.13
N MET A 23 -4.24 4.86 4.34
CA MET A 23 -4.91 4.28 5.50
C MET A 23 -6.44 4.28 5.34
N LYS A 24 -7.01 5.30 4.69
CA LYS A 24 -8.44 5.31 4.31
C LYS A 24 -8.77 4.18 3.33
N GLY A 25 -7.88 3.88 2.39
CA GLY A 25 -8.01 2.74 1.48
C GLY A 25 -8.00 1.41 2.25
N VAL A 26 -7.04 1.22 3.15
CA VAL A 26 -6.93 0.01 3.98
C VAL A 26 -8.18 -0.18 4.85
N HIS A 27 -8.67 0.88 5.50
CA HIS A 27 -9.89 0.84 6.31
C HIS A 27 -11.08 0.31 5.51
N LYS A 28 -11.29 0.83 4.30
CA LYS A 28 -12.37 0.37 3.41
C LYS A 28 -12.25 -1.10 3.03
N CYS A 29 -11.03 -1.61 2.85
CA CYS A 29 -10.82 -3.03 2.59
C CYS A 29 -11.22 -3.89 3.79
N VAL A 30 -10.82 -3.49 5.00
CA VAL A 30 -11.16 -4.20 6.24
C VAL A 30 -12.67 -4.18 6.48
N ASP A 31 -13.31 -3.01 6.36
CA ASP A 31 -14.77 -2.86 6.46
C ASP A 31 -15.48 -3.79 5.49
N LYS A 32 -15.03 -3.82 4.23
CA LYS A 32 -15.70 -4.62 3.20
C LYS A 32 -15.62 -6.11 3.51
N VAL A 33 -14.51 -6.59 4.06
CA VAL A 33 -14.34 -7.99 4.45
C VAL A 33 -15.18 -8.31 5.70
N HIS A 34 -15.34 -7.36 6.63
CA HIS A 34 -16.28 -7.51 7.74
C HIS A 34 -17.74 -7.58 7.27
N GLU A 35 -18.16 -6.74 6.32
CA GLU A 35 -19.49 -6.81 5.70
C GLU A 35 -19.77 -8.18 5.06
N MET A 36 -18.73 -8.89 4.62
CA MET A 36 -18.82 -10.25 4.07
C MET A 36 -18.91 -11.34 5.16
N GLY A 37 -19.00 -10.97 6.43
CA GLY A 37 -19.21 -11.89 7.56
C GLY A 37 -17.93 -12.34 8.28
N CYS A 38 -16.76 -11.83 7.90
CA CYS A 38 -15.52 -12.13 8.61
C CYS A 38 -15.53 -11.45 10.00
N LYS A 39 -15.40 -12.22 11.08
CA LYS A 39 -15.44 -11.68 12.46
C LYS A 39 -14.14 -11.03 12.91
N ARG A 40 -13.00 -11.50 12.41
CA ARG A 40 -11.67 -11.02 12.80
C ARG A 40 -10.75 -11.05 11.59
N ILE A 41 -10.12 -9.91 11.32
CA ILE A 41 -9.15 -9.73 10.24
C ILE A 41 -7.82 -9.38 10.90
N ASP A 42 -6.76 -10.08 10.51
CA ASP A 42 -5.39 -9.71 10.84
C ASP A 42 -4.75 -9.05 9.61
N THR A 43 -4.25 -7.83 9.76
CA THR A 43 -3.67 -7.05 8.65
C THR A 43 -2.25 -6.63 9.02
N THR A 44 -1.28 -7.06 8.22
CA THR A 44 0.11 -6.63 8.35
C THR A 44 0.40 -5.51 7.36
N ILE A 45 0.91 -4.37 7.85
CA ILE A 45 1.23 -3.21 7.03
C ILE A 45 2.69 -2.80 7.30
N ARG A 46 3.48 -2.64 6.24
CA ARG A 46 4.80 -2.02 6.30
C ARG A 46 4.74 -0.65 5.62
N ILE A 47 5.02 0.41 6.37
CA ILE A 47 4.97 1.79 5.87
C ILE A 47 6.38 2.31 5.70
N GLN A 48 6.65 2.92 4.54
CA GLN A 48 7.90 3.61 4.24
C GLN A 48 7.57 5.05 3.88
N SER A 49 8.13 6.00 4.63
CA SER A 49 8.01 7.43 4.37
C SER A 49 9.39 8.09 4.44
N ARG A 50 9.55 9.21 3.76
CA ARG A 50 10.79 9.99 3.74
C ARG A 50 10.47 11.46 3.41
N THR A 51 11.30 12.38 3.88
CA THR A 51 11.12 13.84 3.70
C THR A 51 12.17 14.47 2.80
N ASP A 52 13.24 13.75 2.48
CA ASP A 52 14.40 14.26 1.75
C ASP A 52 14.21 14.24 0.23
N LYS A 53 13.39 13.31 -0.30
CA LYS A 53 13.04 13.26 -1.73
C LYS A 53 11.77 12.45 -1.99
N PHE A 54 11.08 12.79 -3.08
CA PHE A 54 10.01 11.95 -3.62
C PHE A 54 10.62 10.76 -4.38
N VAL A 55 10.10 9.55 -4.14
CA VAL A 55 10.49 8.33 -4.85
C VAL A 55 9.23 7.49 -5.03
N SER A 56 8.91 7.12 -6.27
CA SER A 56 7.81 6.20 -6.54
C SER A 56 8.19 4.73 -6.29
N LEU A 57 7.20 3.85 -6.24
CA LEU A 57 7.39 2.41 -6.20
C LEU A 57 8.18 1.91 -7.41
N GLU A 58 7.91 2.42 -8.62
CA GLU A 58 8.65 2.05 -9.82
C GLU A 58 10.10 2.54 -9.80
N ASP A 59 10.36 3.72 -9.24
CA ASP A 59 11.72 4.23 -9.08
C ASP A 59 12.53 3.34 -8.14
N SER A 60 11.92 2.91 -7.04
CA SER A 60 12.54 2.00 -6.08
C SER A 60 12.92 0.66 -6.73
N ILE A 61 12.01 0.10 -7.54
CA ILE A 61 12.28 -1.14 -8.28
C ILE A 61 13.39 -0.94 -9.33
N ARG A 62 13.36 0.16 -10.09
CA ARG A 62 14.39 0.48 -11.08
C ARG A 62 15.76 0.63 -10.43
N ALA A 63 15.84 1.33 -9.31
CA ALA A 63 17.10 1.57 -8.59
C ALA A 63 17.74 0.27 -8.07
N VAL A 64 16.94 -0.72 -7.67
CA VAL A 64 17.45 -2.05 -7.32
C VAL A 64 17.92 -2.79 -8.57
N LYS A 65 17.10 -2.82 -9.63
CA LYS A 65 17.43 -3.52 -10.88
C LYS A 65 18.70 -3.00 -11.57
N SER A 66 18.99 -1.70 -11.46
CA SER A 66 20.20 -1.11 -12.05
C SER A 66 21.49 -1.43 -11.29
N ARG A 67 21.40 -2.10 -10.13
CA ARG A 67 22.53 -2.48 -9.27
C ARG A 67 22.78 -3.99 -9.27
N LEU A 68 22.07 -4.72 -10.13
CA LEU A 68 22.25 -6.14 -10.42
C LEU A 68 23.04 -6.28 -11.71
#